data_AF-A0A533RQ91-F1
#
_entry.id   AF-A0A533RQ91-F1
#
_cell.length_a   1.000
_cell.length_b   1.000
_cell.length_c   1.000
_cell.angle_alpha   90.00
_cell.angle_beta   90.00
_cell.angle_gamma   90.00
#
_symmetry.space_group_name_H-M   'P 1'
#
loop_
_entity.id
_entity.type
_entity.pdbx_description
1 polymer ?
#
loop_
_entity_poly.entity_id
_entity_poly.type
_entity_poly.pdbx_seq_one_letter_code
_entity_poly.pdbx_strand_id
1 'polypeptide(L)'
;MSVIEPKIDTLLATVDSKYTLCIVSAKRARQINDMIHGVRDQALGLMPTSEIAKLSSTKPLSLALEEIGKGDVAYERTQDSYK
;
A
#
# COMPACT_ATOMS: atom_id res chain seq x y z
N MET A 1 -19.94 -0.79 4.74
CA MET A 1 -18.49 -0.48 4.84
C MET A 1 -18.15 0.44 3.67
N SER A 2 -17.64 1.65 3.91
CA SER A 2 -17.18 2.53 2.83
C SER A 2 -16.09 1.81 2.03
N VAL A 3 -16.09 1.96 0.71
CA VAL A 3 -15.04 1.40 -0.17
C VAL A 3 -13.67 2.05 0.10
N ILE A 4 -13.68 3.24 0.70
CA ILE A 4 -12.50 4.07 0.92
C ILE A 4 -12.52 4.55 2.37
N GLU A 5 -11.68 3.94 3.18
CA GLU A 5 -11.27 4.40 4.51
C GLU A 5 -9.73 4.40 4.46
N PRO A 6 -9.04 5.49 4.86
CA PRO A 6 -9.57 6.79 5.33
C PRO A 6 -10.33 7.60 4.26
N LYS A 7 -11.07 8.63 4.68
CA LYS A 7 -11.79 9.54 3.78
C LYS A 7 -10.86 10.13 2.72
N ILE A 8 -11.36 10.24 1.49
CA ILE A 8 -10.58 10.74 0.34
C ILE A 8 -10.07 12.17 0.56
N ASP A 9 -10.83 13.04 1.24
CA ASP A 9 -10.43 14.42 1.50
C ASP A 9 -9.19 14.48 2.41
N THR A 10 -9.09 13.58 3.39
CA THR A 10 -7.91 13.45 4.26
C THR A 10 -6.69 13.04 3.44
N LEU A 11 -6.86 12.07 2.53
CA LEU A 11 -5.79 11.61 1.66
C LEU A 11 -5.33 12.70 0.69
N LEU A 12 -6.25 13.45 0.11
CA LEU A 12 -5.94 14.54 -0.81
C LEU A 12 -5.23 15.72 -0.13
N ALA A 13 -5.34 15.88 1.19
CA ALA A 13 -4.56 16.87 1.93
C ALA A 13 -3.07 16.50 2.08
N THR A 14 -2.72 15.22 1.90
CA THR A 14 -1.32 14.72 2.03
C THR A 14 -0.51 14.80 0.74
N VAL A 15 -1.18 15.04 -0.39
CA VAL A 15 -0.55 15.08 -1.72
C VAL A 15 -0.96 16.34 -2.48
N ASP A 16 -0.16 16.70 -3.47
CA ASP A 16 -0.40 17.88 -4.27
C ASP A 16 -1.39 17.67 -5.44
N SER A 17 -1.71 16.41 -5.78
CA SER A 17 -2.57 16.06 -6.91
C SER A 17 -3.25 14.71 -6.72
N LYS A 18 -4.47 14.56 -7.25
CA LYS A 18 -5.21 13.29 -7.27
C LYS A 18 -4.43 12.18 -7.98
N TYR A 19 -3.66 12.54 -9.00
CA TYR A 19 -2.83 11.58 -9.74
C TYR A 19 -1.61 11.14 -8.91
N THR A 20 -1.04 12.06 -8.12
CA THR A 20 0.00 11.73 -7.15
C THR A 20 -0.51 10.68 -6.15
N LEU A 21 -1.72 10.87 -5.61
CA LEU A 21 -2.32 9.89 -4.69
C LEU A 21 -2.42 8.50 -5.32
N CYS A 22 -2.92 8.40 -6.55
CA CYS A 22 -3.01 7.11 -7.25
C CYS A 22 -1.65 6.44 -7.45
N ILE A 23 -0.64 7.21 -7.85
CA ILE A 23 0.70 6.67 -8.10
C ILE A 23 1.36 6.21 -6.80
N VAL A 24 1.33 7.05 -5.75
CA VAL A 24 1.95 6.74 -4.46
C VAL A 24 1.26 5.55 -3.80
N SER A 25 -0.09 5.54 -3.76
CA SER A 25 -0.85 4.41 -3.22
C SER A 25 -0.62 3.12 -3.99
N ALA A 26 -0.58 3.15 -5.32
CA ALA A 26 -0.30 1.97 -6.14
C ALA A 26 1.12 1.43 -5.94
N LYS A 27 2.14 2.31 -5.89
CA LYS A 27 3.52 1.91 -5.62
C LYS A 27 3.66 1.29 -4.24
N ARG A 28 3.07 1.91 -3.21
CA ARG A 28 3.12 1.40 -1.85
C ARG A 28 2.35 0.08 -1.70
N ALA A 29 1.19 -0.05 -2.34
CA ALA A 29 0.43 -1.29 -2.35
C ALA A 29 1.23 -2.45 -2.96
N ARG A 30 2.03 -2.19 -4.01
CA ARG A 30 2.94 -3.20 -4.58
C ARG A 30 4.03 -3.61 -3.60
N GLN A 31 4.68 -2.65 -2.93
CA GLN A 31 5.68 -2.96 -1.90
C GLN A 31 5.08 -3.85 -0.78
N ILE A 32 3.89 -3.51 -0.30
CA ILE A 32 3.19 -4.31 0.72
C ILE A 32 2.89 -5.71 0.19
N ASN A 33 2.42 -5.82 -1.05
CA ASN A 33 2.13 -7.10 -1.67
C ASN A 33 3.39 -7.97 -1.81
N ASP A 34 4.51 -7.39 -2.23
CA ASP A 34 5.79 -8.07 -2.35
C ASP A 34 6.31 -8.55 -0.98
N MET A 35 6.15 -7.73 0.07
CA MET A 35 6.47 -8.12 1.45
C MET A 35 5.62 -9.31 1.91
N ILE A 36 4.31 -9.29 1.67
CA ILE A 36 3.41 -10.39 2.02
C ILE A 36 3.80 -11.67 1.27
N HIS A 37 4.13 -11.56 -0.02
CA HIS A 37 4.58 -12.69 -0.81
C HIS A 37 5.91 -13.28 -0.30
N GLY A 38 6.87 -12.44 0.07
CA GLY A 38 8.14 -12.88 0.65
C GLY A 38 7.96 -13.61 1.98
N VAL A 39 7.13 -13.08 2.89
CA VAL A 39 6.80 -13.74 4.16
C VAL A 39 6.12 -15.07 3.92
N ARG A 40 5.19 -15.13 2.95
CA ARG A 40 4.48 -16.36 2.60
C ARG A 40 5.42 -17.44 2.09
N ASP A 41 6.35 -17.09 1.21
CA ASP A 41 7.30 -18.04 0.64
C ASP A 41 8.20 -18.63 1.73
N GLN A 42 8.67 -17.79 2.66
CA GLN A 42 9.47 -18.22 3.80
C GLN A 42 8.66 -19.04 4.82
N ALA A 43 7.37 -18.74 5.00
CA ALA A 43 6.48 -19.46 5.91
C ALA A 43 5.99 -20.81 5.35
N LEU A 44 6.24 -21.08 4.07
CA LEU A 44 5.80 -22.29 3.39
C LEU A 44 6.51 -23.51 4.02
N GLY A 45 5.75 -24.32 4.76
CA GLY A 45 6.26 -25.48 5.50
C GLY A 45 6.60 -25.23 6.97
N LEU A 46 6.57 -23.98 7.45
CA LEU A 46 6.76 -23.62 8.87
C LEU A 46 5.44 -23.30 9.59
N MET A 47 4.43 -22.85 8.84
CA MET A 47 3.15 -22.41 9.39
C MET A 47 1.96 -23.21 8.83
N PRO A 48 0.85 -23.33 9.59
CA PRO A 48 -0.36 -23.95 9.11
C PRO A 48 -0.98 -23.15 7.95
N THR A 49 -1.61 -23.86 7.02
CA THR A 49 -2.22 -23.29 5.80
C THR A 49 -3.28 -22.23 6.09
N SER A 50 -3.95 -22.31 7.24
CA SER A 50 -4.95 -21.34 7.70
C SER A 50 -4.35 -19.96 8.01
N GLU A 51 -3.13 -19.90 8.54
CA GLU A 51 -2.42 -18.65 8.79
C GLU A 51 -1.89 -18.03 7.50
N ILE A 52 -1.39 -18.86 6.58
CA ILE A 52 -0.98 -18.45 5.23
C ILE A 52 -2.17 -17.85 4.47
N ALA A 53 -3.36 -18.45 4.59
CA ALA A 53 -4.58 -17.93 3.97
C ALA A 53 -4.98 -16.55 4.51
N LYS A 54 -4.80 -16.29 5.81
CA LYS A 54 -5.06 -14.97 6.40
C LYS A 54 -4.17 -13.88 5.79
N LEU A 55 -2.88 -14.17 5.59
CA LEU A 55 -1.94 -13.24 4.96
C LEU A 55 -2.39 -12.87 3.53
N SER A 56 -2.96 -13.83 2.79
CA SER A 56 -3.48 -13.60 1.43
C SER A 56 -4.78 -12.81 1.35
N SER A 57 -5.54 -12.71 2.45
CA SER A 57 -6.78 -11.92 2.53
C SER A 57 -6.51 -10.43 2.76
N THR A 58 -5.27 -10.07 3.10
CA THR A 58 -4.84 -8.69 3.27
C THR A 58 -5.06 -7.91 1.99
N LYS A 59 -5.62 -6.69 2.09
CA LYS A 59 -5.86 -5.78 0.96
C LYS A 59 -4.73 -4.76 0.89
N PRO A 60 -3.71 -4.94 0.03
CA PRO A 60 -2.50 -4.11 0.07
C PRO A 60 -2.78 -2.62 -0.20
N LEU A 61 -3.76 -2.34 -1.07
CA LEU A 61 -4.16 -0.97 -1.37
C LEU A 61 -4.83 -0.28 -0.17
N SER A 62 -5.68 -0.99 0.58
CA SER A 62 -6.31 -0.42 1.77
C SER A 62 -5.26 -0.05 2.83
N LEU A 63 -4.28 -0.93 3.05
CA LEU A 63 -3.16 -0.64 3.95
C LEU A 63 -2.32 0.56 3.47
N ALA A 64 -2.02 0.62 2.17
CA ALA A 64 -1.27 1.76 1.62
C ALA A 64 -2.01 3.09 1.84
N LEU A 65 -3.33 3.13 1.68
CA LEU A 65 -4.13 4.32 1.94
C LEU A 65 -4.16 4.69 3.43
N GLU A 66 -4.22 3.71 4.32
CA GLU A 66 -4.12 3.96 5.76
C GLU A 66 -2.76 4.55 6.16
N GLU A 67 -1.66 4.00 5.67
CA GLU A 67 -0.31 4.50 5.93
C GLU A 67 -0.11 5.93 5.38
N ILE A 68 -0.62 6.21 4.18
CA ILE A 68 -0.62 7.57 3.62
C ILE A 68 -1.43 8.53 4.51
N GLY A 69 -2.62 8.11 4.96
CA GLY A 69 -3.46 8.93 5.84
C GLY A 69 -2.85 9.19 7.21
N LYS A 70 -1.97 8.32 7.70
CA LYS A 70 -1.19 8.50 8.94
C LYS A 70 0.06 9.35 8.75
N GLY A 71 0.50 9.57 7.51
CA GLY A 71 1.76 10.26 7.20
C GLY A 71 2.99 9.37 7.28
N ASP A 72 2.83 8.04 7.29
CA ASP A 72 3.93 7.06 7.35
C ASP A 72 4.65 6.93 5.99
N VAL A 73 4.03 7.43 4.91
CA VAL A 73 4.54 7.36 3.54
C VAL A 73 4.73 8.77 2.99
N ALA A 74 5.97 9.07 2.57
CA ALA A 74 6.31 10.28 1.84
C ALA A 74 6.57 9.96 0.36
N TYR A 75 6.47 10.99 -0.48
CA TYR A 75 6.85 10.91 -1.89
C TYR A 75 7.76 12.07 -2.25
N GLU A 76 8.68 11.80 -3.17
CA GLU A 76 9.51 12.82 -3.79
C GLU A 76 9.21 12.84 -5.29
N ARG A 77 9.14 14.04 -5.87
CA ARG A 77 9.15 14.19 -7.32
C ARG A 77 10.57 14.20 -7.80
N THR A 78 10.98 13.11 -8.42
CA THR A 78 12.20 13.11 -9.22
C THR A 78 11.98 14.05 -10.39
N GLN A 79 12.83 15.08 -10.52
CA GLN A 79 12.94 15.84 -11.77
C GLN A 79 13.67 14.98 -12.80
N ASP A 80 13.06 13.87 -13.22
CA ASP A 80 13.63 13.10 -14.32
C ASP A 80 13.42 13.90 -15.59
N SER A 81 14.52 14.57 -15.91
CA SER A 81 14.71 15.51 -16.99
C SER A 81 14.64 14.75 -18.28
N TYR A 82 13.84 15.22 -19.24
CA TYR A 82 13.91 14.77 -20.61
C TYR A 82 15.36 14.84 -21.10
N LYS A 83 15.99 13.68 -21.32
CA LYS A 83 17.11 13.50 -22.24
C LYS A 83 16.98 12.15 -22.93
#